data_AF-H9ZZE7-F1
#
_entry.id   AF-H9ZZE7-F1
#
_cell.length_a   1.000
_cell.length_b   1.000
_cell.length_c   1.000
_cell.angle_alpha   90.00
_cell.angle_beta   90.00
_cell.angle_gamma   90.00
#
_symmetry.space_group_name_H-M   'P 1'
#
loop_
_entity.id
_entity.type
_entity.pdbx_description
1 polymer ?
#
loop_
_entity_poly.entity_id
_entity_poly.type
_entity_poly.pdbx_seq_one_letter_code
_entity_poly.pdbx_strand_id
1 'polypeptide(L)'
;MCIQNKDVKINMSAKASVVYDEPIFVQGYRLTFVRLKSGEVIGVLIEGPRIPKPLYIPKLPGTKLTIKLPEHVRKVLEKESFSV
;
A
#
# COMPACT_ATOMS: atom_id res chain seq x y z
N MET A 1 -3.11 31.14 24.60
CA MET A 1 -2.29 29.96 24.26
C MET A 1 -3.09 29.12 23.27
N CYS A 2 -2.74 29.16 21.98
CA CYS A 2 -3.39 28.35 20.96
C CYS A 2 -2.33 27.42 20.37
N ILE A 3 -2.56 26.12 20.52
CA ILE A 3 -1.64 25.05 20.18
C ILE A 3 -1.56 24.95 18.64
N GLN A 4 -0.35 25.10 18.10
CA GLN A 4 -0.04 24.91 16.70
C GLN A 4 -0.17 23.43 16.33
N ASN A 5 -1.28 23.05 15.68
CA ASN A 5 -1.29 21.81 14.92
C ASN A 5 -0.54 22.08 13.62
N LYS A 6 0.73 21.65 13.61
CA LYS A 6 1.62 21.71 12.45
C LYS A 6 0.90 21.18 11.21
N ASP A 7 0.72 22.07 10.25
CA ASP A 7 0.41 21.75 8.87
C ASP A 7 1.24 20.55 8.43
N VAL A 8 0.59 19.42 8.17
CA VAL A 8 1.14 18.40 7.30
C VAL A 8 1.09 19.00 5.90
N LYS A 9 2.07 19.86 5.60
CA LYS A 9 2.37 20.31 4.25
C LYS A 9 2.81 19.08 3.47
N ILE A 10 1.84 18.42 2.84
CA ILE A 10 2.09 17.50 1.74
C ILE A 10 2.67 18.37 0.62
N ASN A 11 4.01 18.50 0.60
CA ASN A 11 4.72 19.21 -0.45
C ASN A 11 4.42 18.51 -1.78
N MET A 12 3.47 19.07 -2.55
CA MET A 12 3.24 18.77 -3.96
C MET A 12 4.38 19.33 -4.84
N SER A 13 5.63 19.00 -4.51
CA SER A 13 6.82 19.43 -5.26
C SER A 13 7.85 18.32 -5.35
N ALA A 14 7.43 17.17 -5.87
CA ALA A 14 8.29 16.30 -6.64
C ALA A 14 7.35 15.56 -7.58
N LYS A 15 7.69 15.51 -8.88
CA LYS A 15 7.21 14.41 -9.73
C LYS A 15 7.82 13.14 -9.14
N ALA A 16 7.26 12.63 -8.04
CA ALA A 16 7.62 11.38 -7.44
C ALA A 16 7.37 10.34 -8.52
N SER A 17 8.45 9.92 -9.19
CA SER A 17 8.38 8.89 -10.21
C SER A 17 8.07 7.60 -9.47
N VAL A 18 6.82 7.19 -9.53
CA VAL A 18 6.36 5.94 -8.94
C VAL A 18 6.80 4.81 -9.86
N VAL A 19 7.31 3.74 -9.26
CA VAL A 19 7.70 2.50 -9.94
C VAL A 19 6.80 1.38 -9.42
N TYR A 20 6.34 0.53 -10.32
CA TYR A 20 5.59 -0.67 -9.98
C TYR A 20 6.57 -1.85 -9.98
N ASP A 21 6.56 -2.62 -8.90
CA ASP A 21 7.31 -3.87 -8.85
C ASP A 21 6.69 -4.90 -9.80
N GLU A 22 7.46 -5.95 -10.12
CA GLU A 22 6.90 -7.11 -10.77
C GLU A 22 5.78 -7.74 -9.90
N PRO A 23 4.67 -8.17 -10.52
CA PRO A 23 3.56 -8.75 -9.79
C PRO A 23 3.93 -10.10 -9.16
N ILE A 24 3.59 -10.25 -7.88
CA ILE A 24 3.74 -11.49 -7.12
C ILE A 24 2.38 -12.20 -7.07
N PHE A 25 2.36 -13.50 -7.35
CA PHE A 25 1.14 -14.30 -7.33
C PHE A 25 1.07 -15.19 -6.08
N VAL A 26 0.02 -15.03 -5.28
CA VAL A 26 -0.19 -15.76 -4.03
C VAL A 26 -1.61 -16.32 -4.02
N GLN A 27 -1.78 -17.64 -4.13
CA GLN A 27 -3.08 -18.32 -4.07
C GLN A 27 -4.16 -17.68 -4.98
N GLY A 28 -3.78 -17.30 -6.20
CA GLY A 28 -4.67 -16.65 -7.17
C GLY A 28 -4.88 -15.15 -6.95
N TYR A 29 -4.20 -14.54 -5.98
CA TYR A 29 -4.11 -13.09 -5.84
C TYR A 29 -2.84 -12.58 -6.50
N ARG A 30 -2.95 -11.48 -7.25
CA ARG A 30 -1.84 -10.75 -7.81
C ARG A 30 -1.60 -9.51 -6.95
N LEU A 31 -0.38 -9.39 -6.43
CA LEU A 31 0.08 -8.27 -5.65
C LEU A 31 1.13 -7.49 -6.43
N THR A 32 0.92 -6.20 -6.63
CA THR A 32 1.90 -5.31 -7.24
C THR A 32 2.23 -4.22 -6.26
N PHE A 33 3.45 -4.25 -5.72
CA PHE A 33 3.92 -3.21 -4.82
C PHE A 33 4.25 -1.94 -5.60
N VAL A 34 3.89 -0.82 -4.98
CA VAL A 34 4.10 0.51 -5.54
C VAL A 34 5.19 1.15 -4.71
N ARG A 35 6.32 1.46 -5.36
CA ARG A 35 7.50 2.04 -4.72
C ARG A 35 7.81 3.41 -5.28
N LEU A 36 8.42 4.25 -4.46
CA LEU A 36 9.15 5.43 -4.92
C LEU A 36 10.48 4.99 -5.54
N LYS A 37 11.05 5.82 -6.43
CA LYS A 37 12.44 5.61 -6.91
C LYS A 37 13.49 5.53 -5.79
N SER A 38 13.19 6.03 -4.59
CA SER A 38 14.02 5.85 -3.40
C SER A 38 14.02 4.42 -2.85
N GLY A 39 13.17 3.53 -3.37
CA GLY A 39 12.98 2.15 -2.89
C GLY A 39 11.88 2.01 -1.82
N GLU A 40 11.32 3.12 -1.35
CA GLU A 40 10.27 3.14 -0.33
C GLU A 40 8.93 2.63 -0.90
N VAL A 41 8.33 1.63 -0.25
CA VAL A 41 6.98 1.16 -0.59
C VAL A 41 5.95 2.16 -0.08
N ILE A 42 5.09 2.62 -0.99
CA ILE A 42 4.01 3.57 -0.68
C ILE A 42 2.61 2.95 -0.76
N GLY A 43 2.51 1.74 -1.32
CA GLY A 43 1.24 1.03 -1.41
C GLY A 43 1.36 -0.29 -2.15
N VAL A 44 0.23 -0.97 -2.28
CA VAL A 44 0.10 -2.23 -3.00
C VAL A 44 -1.22 -2.24 -3.77
N LEU A 45 -1.18 -2.75 -4.99
CA LEU A 45 -2.36 -3.08 -5.77
C LEU A 45 -2.61 -4.59 -5.63
N ILE A 46 -3.85 -4.96 -5.26
CA ILE A 46 -4.26 -6.35 -5.09
C ILE A 46 -5.40 -6.65 -6.04
N GLU A 47 -5.22 -7.68 -6.86
CA GLU A 47 -6.22 -8.24 -7.76
C GLU A 47 -6.44 -9.71 -7.38
N GLY A 48 -7.67 -10.24 -7.47
CA GLY A 48 -7.91 -11.63 -7.15
C GLY A 48 -9.38 -12.05 -7.19
N PRO A 49 -9.68 -13.35 -7.06
CA PRO A 49 -11.01 -13.91 -7.28
C PRO A 49 -12.08 -13.43 -6.30
N ARG A 50 -11.69 -12.90 -5.14
CA ARG A 50 -12.61 -12.33 -4.13
C ARG A 50 -12.59 -10.80 -4.09
N ILE A 51 -11.88 -10.16 -5.02
CA ILE A 51 -11.82 -8.71 -5.13
C ILE A 51 -12.40 -8.33 -6.50
N PRO A 52 -13.64 -7.79 -6.56
CA PRO A 52 -14.35 -7.58 -7.83
C PRO A 52 -13.69 -6.55 -8.74
N LYS A 53 -12.80 -5.70 -8.20
CA LYS A 53 -11.99 -4.71 -8.93
C LYS A 53 -10.62 -4.61 -8.26
N PRO A 54 -9.55 -4.23 -8.98
CA PRO A 54 -8.25 -4.01 -8.39
C PRO A 54 -8.33 -3.06 -7.18
N LEU A 55 -7.83 -3.50 -6.02
CA LEU A 55 -7.85 -2.74 -4.79
C LEU A 55 -6.46 -2.16 -4.52
N TYR A 56 -6.37 -0.84 -4.46
CA TYR A 56 -5.16 -0.16 -4.01
C TYR A 56 -5.22 0.08 -2.50
N ILE A 57 -4.16 -0.31 -1.79
CA ILE A 57 -4.00 -0.12 -0.36
C ILE A 57 -2.76 0.76 -0.15
N PRO A 58 -2.90 2.00 0.34
CA PRO A 58 -1.77 2.86 0.64
C PRO A 58 -1.07 2.38 1.92
N LYS A 59 0.26 2.50 1.98
CA LYS A 59 1.06 2.21 3.18
C LYS A 59 1.07 3.44 4.10
N LEU A 60 -0.07 3.74 4.71
CA LEU A 60 -0.20 4.82 5.70
C LEU A 60 -0.34 4.24 7.11
N PRO A 61 0.25 4.88 8.14
CA PRO A 61 0.08 4.47 9.53
C PRO A 61 -1.42 4.47 9.89
N GLY A 62 -1.92 3.33 10.38
CA GLY A 62 -3.32 3.16 10.77
C GLY A 62 -4.28 2.77 9.65
N THR A 63 -3.79 2.48 8.44
CA THR A 63 -4.63 1.90 7.37
C THR A 63 -5.15 0.55 7.84
N LYS A 64 -6.46 0.43 8.05
CA LYS A 64 -7.11 -0.85 8.37
C LYS A 64 -7.70 -1.43 7.09
N LEU A 65 -7.32 -2.67 6.78
CA LEU A 65 -7.98 -3.41 5.72
C LEU A 65 -9.40 -3.77 6.12
N THR A 66 -10.36 -3.21 5.40
CA THR A 66 -11.78 -3.56 5.54
C THR A 66 -12.13 -4.88 4.84
N ILE A 67 -11.27 -5.35 3.93
CA ILE A 67 -11.47 -6.61 3.20
C ILE A 67 -10.79 -7.80 3.89
N LYS A 68 -11.48 -8.95 3.90
CA LYS A 68 -10.90 -10.21 4.37
C LYS A 68 -9.99 -10.81 3.28
N LEU A 69 -8.70 -10.54 3.38
CA LEU A 69 -7.67 -11.22 2.60
C LEU A 69 -7.32 -12.59 3.20
N PRO A 70 -6.92 -13.58 2.37
CA PRO A 70 -6.36 -14.83 2.88
C PRO A 70 -5.12 -14.60 3.75
N GLU A 71 -4.88 -15.49 4.70
CA GLU A 71 -3.76 -15.39 5.64
C GLU A 71 -2.39 -15.27 4.95
N HIS A 72 -2.18 -16.01 3.86
CA HIS A 72 -0.94 -15.96 3.09
C HIS A 72 -0.70 -14.59 2.45
N VAL A 73 -1.75 -13.94 1.95
CA VAL A 73 -1.68 -12.59 1.38
C VAL A 73 -1.37 -11.60 2.49
N ARG A 74 -2.01 -11.72 3.65
CA ARG A 74 -1.72 -10.87 4.83
C ARG A 74 -0.27 -11.00 5.28
N LYS A 75 0.26 -12.21 5.41
CA LYS A 75 1.67 -12.45 5.77
C LYS A 75 2.66 -11.77 4.82
N VAL A 76 2.36 -11.73 3.52
CA VAL A 76 3.20 -11.01 2.54
C VAL A 76 3.13 -9.50 2.76
N LEU A 77 1.96 -8.96 3.04
CA LEU A 77 1.78 -7.53 3.33
C LEU A 77 2.44 -7.12 4.66
N GLU A 78 2.34 -7.95 5.71
CA GLU A 78 3.01 -7.73 7.00
C GLU A 78 4.53 -7.67 6.86
N LYS A 79 5.13 -8.53 6.01
CA LYS A 79 6.58 -8.49 5.71
C LYS A 79 7.02 -7.17 5.10
N GLU A 80 6.19 -6.57 4.25
CA GLU A 80 6.43 -5.23 3.68
C GLU A 80 5.99 -4.09 4.63
N SER A 81 5.75 -4.41 5.91
CA SER A 81 5.33 -3.49 6.97
C SER A 81 3.99 -2.80 6.73
N PHE A 82 3.05 -3.45 6.06
CA PHE A 82 1.66 -3.01 6.05
C PHE A 82 0.94 -3.49 7.31
N SER A 83 0.11 -2.63 7.90
CA SER A 83 -0.81 -3.02 8.97
C SER A 83 -2.09 -3.60 8.34
N VAL A 84 -2.26 -4.93 8.37
CA VAL A 84 -3.29 -5.65 7.59
C VAL A 84 -4.12 -6.63 8.41
#